data_AF-A0A1M3QYF3-F1
#
_entry.id   AF-A0A1M3QYF3-F1
#
_cell.length_a   1.000
_cell.length_b   1.000
_cell.length_c   1.000
_cell.angle_alpha   90.00
_cell.angle_beta   90.00
_cell.angle_gamma   90.00
#
_symmetry.space_group_name_H-M   'P 1'
#
loop_
_entity.id
_entity.type
_entity.pdbx_description
1 polymer ?
#
loop_
_entity_poly.entity_id
_entity_poly.type
_entity_poly.pdbx_seq_one_letter_code
_entity_poly.pdbx_strand_id
1 'polypeptide(L)'
;MNPHFVFNSLNSIKSIIDKNENEKAVNYLTTFLKLIRTLFQNSGKREISLYEELETCRLYATLEIMRFGDKLKVVFDIDESLDLKDIKVPALILQKDNRKLLISRTLSDIEEMLPPQPFLRIHHSTLVNTMHITHFLRTDGGYIIMDNNARLSISKAKKEKVMEKLGLK
;
A
#
# COMPACT_ATOMS: atom_id res chain seq x y z
N MET A 1 6.26 -13.29 -4.57
CA MET A 1 4.84 -13.06 -4.16
C MET A 1 4.70 -13.26 -2.66
N ASN A 2 4.01 -12.37 -1.94
CA ASN A 2 3.98 -12.44 -0.47
C ASN A 2 2.97 -13.50 0.04
N PRO A 3 3.38 -14.47 0.88
CA PRO A 3 2.49 -15.49 1.44
C PRO A 3 1.25 -14.93 2.18
N HIS A 4 1.40 -13.76 2.80
CA HIS A 4 0.31 -13.05 3.49
C HIS A 4 -0.79 -12.58 2.53
N PHE A 5 -0.44 -12.17 1.32
CA PHE A 5 -1.43 -11.74 0.33
C PHE A 5 -2.32 -12.91 -0.14
N VAL A 6 -1.72 -14.09 -0.32
CA VAL A 6 -2.44 -15.32 -0.67
C VAL A 6 -3.40 -15.67 0.45
N PHE A 7 -2.92 -15.68 1.70
CA PHE A 7 -3.75 -15.94 2.87
C PHE A 7 -4.93 -14.97 3.00
N ASN A 8 -4.68 -13.67 2.82
CA ASN A 8 -5.72 -12.63 2.87
C ASN A 8 -6.76 -12.77 1.75
N SER A 9 -6.32 -13.12 0.54
CA SER A 9 -7.20 -13.35 -0.60
C SER A 9 -8.12 -14.56 -0.36
N LEU A 10 -7.57 -15.65 0.18
CA LEU A 10 -8.34 -16.85 0.52
C LEU A 10 -9.34 -16.59 1.67
N ASN A 11 -8.94 -15.84 2.70
CA ASN A 11 -9.87 -15.44 3.77
C ASN A 11 -10.99 -14.54 3.27
N SER A 12 -10.70 -13.65 2.31
CA SER A 12 -11.72 -12.80 1.68
C SER A 12 -12.74 -13.66 0.92
N ILE A 13 -12.28 -14.63 0.12
CA ILE A 13 -13.17 -15.58 -0.57
C ILE A 13 -14.02 -16.36 0.44
N LYS A 14 -13.41 -16.91 1.50
CA LYS A 14 -14.12 -17.62 2.56
C LYS A 14 -15.21 -16.75 3.19
N SER A 15 -14.89 -15.49 3.52
CA SER A 15 -15.86 -14.58 4.12
C SER A 15 -17.03 -14.25 3.20
N ILE A 16 -16.82 -14.19 1.88
CA ILE A 16 -17.89 -13.94 0.90
C ILE A 16 -18.78 -15.19 0.76
N ILE A 17 -18.20 -16.39 0.78
CA ILE A 17 -18.94 -17.66 0.81
C ILE A 17 -19.78 -17.76 2.09
N ASP A 18 -19.19 -17.44 3.24
CA ASP A 18 -19.88 -17.45 4.55
C ASP A 18 -21.09 -16.48 4.57
N LYS A 19 -21.10 -15.46 3.70
CA LYS A 19 -22.22 -14.50 3.52
C LYS A 19 -23.24 -14.94 2.46
N ASN A 20 -23.13 -16.12 1.87
CA ASN A 20 -23.93 -16.61 0.75
C ASN A 20 -23.87 -15.72 -0.52
N GLU A 21 -22.81 -14.95 -0.69
CA GLU A 21 -22.62 -14.08 -1.87
C GLU A 21 -21.86 -14.83 -2.99
N ASN A 22 -22.40 -15.96 -3.43
CA ASN A 22 -21.70 -16.95 -4.28
C ASN A 22 -21.14 -16.35 -5.58
N GLU A 23 -21.88 -15.48 -6.27
CA GLU A 23 -21.40 -14.84 -7.50
C GLU A 23 -20.16 -13.96 -7.25
N LYS A 24 -20.15 -13.20 -6.14
CA LYS A 24 -18.98 -12.39 -5.78
C LYS A 24 -17.79 -13.25 -5.40
N ALA A 25 -18.02 -14.39 -4.75
CA ALA A 25 -16.95 -15.34 -4.42
C ALA A 25 -16.31 -15.93 -5.68
N VAL A 26 -17.13 -16.35 -6.66
CA VAL A 26 -16.67 -16.85 -7.96
C VAL A 26 -15.90 -15.78 -8.73
N ASN A 27 -16.40 -14.55 -8.74
CA ASN A 27 -15.72 -13.42 -9.40
C ASN A 27 -14.38 -13.10 -8.73
N TYR A 28 -14.31 -13.11 -7.39
CA TYR A 28 -13.08 -12.86 -6.64
C TYR A 28 -12.06 -13.95 -6.93
N LEU A 29 -12.46 -15.23 -6.85
CA LEU A 29 -11.60 -16.36 -7.15
C LEU A 29 -11.07 -16.31 -8.59
N THR A 30 -11.94 -16.01 -9.55
CA THR A 30 -11.55 -15.88 -10.97
C THR A 30 -10.53 -14.77 -11.16
N THR A 31 -10.74 -13.61 -10.55
CA THR A 31 -9.82 -12.47 -10.62
C THR A 31 -8.48 -12.80 -9.95
N PHE A 32 -8.53 -13.50 -8.81
CA PHE A 32 -7.33 -13.96 -8.11
C PHE A 32 -6.52 -14.94 -8.97
N LEU A 33 -7.16 -15.95 -9.56
CA LEU A 33 -6.48 -16.91 -10.45
C LEU A 33 -5.84 -16.22 -11.66
N LYS A 34 -6.52 -15.23 -12.26
CA LYS A 34 -5.95 -14.40 -13.33
C LYS A 34 -4.70 -13.66 -12.87
N LEU A 35 -4.75 -12.98 -11.72
CA LEU A 35 -3.59 -12.28 -11.17
C LEU A 35 -2.41 -13.24 -10.96
N ILE A 36 -2.63 -14.38 -10.31
CA ILE A 36 -1.60 -15.39 -10.07
C ILE A 36 -0.96 -15.85 -11.38
N ARG A 37 -1.78 -16.19 -12.37
CA ARG A 37 -1.30 -16.60 -13.70
C ARG A 37 -0.44 -15.51 -14.34
N THR A 38 -0.89 -14.25 -14.34
CA THR A 38 -0.14 -13.13 -14.91
C THR A 38 1.19 -12.92 -14.19
N LEU A 39 1.20 -13.00 -12.85
CA LEU A 39 2.43 -12.89 -12.07
C LEU A 39 3.45 -13.98 -12.42
N PHE A 40 3.03 -15.24 -12.53
CA PHE A 40 3.91 -16.33 -12.94
C PHE A 40 4.42 -16.19 -14.37
N GLN A 41 3.55 -15.74 -15.30
CA GLN A 41 3.93 -15.52 -16.70
C GLN A 41 4.95 -14.40 -16.84
N ASN A 42 4.84 -13.35 -16.02
CA ASN A 42 5.72 -12.19 -16.10
C ASN A 42 7.00 -12.37 -15.28
N SER A 43 7.02 -13.21 -14.23
CA SER A 43 8.22 -13.41 -13.40
C SER A 43 9.41 -14.02 -14.12
N GLY A 44 9.18 -14.71 -15.24
CA GLY A 44 10.26 -15.27 -16.08
C GLY A 44 10.81 -14.30 -17.12
N LYS A 45 10.22 -13.10 -17.26
CA LYS A 45 10.58 -12.11 -18.28
C LYS A 45 11.46 -11.03 -17.66
N ARG A 46 12.42 -10.50 -18.44
CA ARG A 46 13.20 -9.32 -18.02
C ARG A 46 12.39 -8.03 -18.18
N GLU A 47 11.67 -7.92 -19.28
CA GLU A 47 10.86 -6.75 -19.63
C GLU A 47 9.51 -7.20 -20.18
N ILE A 48 8.46 -6.42 -19.91
CA ILE A 48 7.11 -6.57 -20.45
C ILE A 48 6.60 -5.22 -20.96
N SER A 49 5.50 -5.23 -21.71
CA SER A 49 4.84 -3.98 -22.07
C SER A 49 4.27 -3.28 -20.83
N LEU A 50 4.26 -1.95 -20.85
CA LEU A 50 3.58 -1.15 -19.81
C LEU A 50 2.10 -1.54 -19.70
N TYR A 51 1.49 -1.94 -20.82
CA TYR A 51 0.15 -2.53 -20.83
C TYR A 51 0.04 -3.77 -19.94
N GLU A 52 0.92 -4.77 -20.10
CA GLU A 52 0.91 -6.00 -19.29
C GLU A 52 1.15 -5.71 -17.79
N GLU A 53 2.03 -4.75 -17.48
CA GLU A 53 2.28 -4.32 -16.10
C GLU A 53 1.02 -3.67 -15.50
N LEU A 54 0.38 -2.75 -16.24
CA LEU A 54 -0.85 -2.09 -15.80
C LEU A 54 -2.03 -3.04 -15.66
N GLU A 55 -2.14 -4.06 -16.51
CA GLU A 55 -3.13 -5.14 -16.35
C GLU A 55 -2.91 -5.90 -15.03
N THR A 56 -1.66 -6.19 -14.68
CA THR A 56 -1.31 -6.80 -13.39
C THR A 56 -1.76 -5.91 -12.22
N CYS A 57 -1.52 -4.60 -12.31
CA CYS A 57 -1.96 -3.63 -11.31
C CYS A 57 -3.48 -3.51 -11.22
N ARG A 58 -4.19 -3.53 -12.35
CA ARG A 58 -5.66 -3.49 -12.40
C ARG A 58 -6.28 -4.71 -11.74
N LEU A 59 -5.74 -5.91 -12.00
CA LEU A 59 -6.19 -7.13 -11.35
C LEU A 59 -5.99 -7.07 -9.83
N TYR A 60 -4.82 -6.59 -9.39
CA TYR A 60 -4.55 -6.40 -7.96
C TYR A 60 -5.50 -5.38 -7.32
N ALA A 61 -5.65 -4.21 -7.93
CA ALA A 61 -6.54 -3.15 -7.46
C ALA A 61 -8.00 -3.63 -7.37
N THR A 62 -8.46 -4.41 -8.35
CA THR A 62 -9.81 -4.99 -8.36
C THR A 62 -10.04 -5.88 -7.14
N LEU A 63 -9.10 -6.75 -6.79
CA LEU A 63 -9.21 -7.60 -5.60
C LEU A 63 -9.27 -6.79 -4.30
N GLU A 64 -8.49 -5.72 -4.20
CA GLU A 64 -8.53 -4.84 -3.03
C GLU A 64 -9.83 -4.03 -2.97
N ILE A 65 -10.36 -3.55 -4.11
CA ILE A 65 -11.67 -2.87 -4.18
C ILE A 65 -12.79 -3.83 -3.76
N MET A 66 -12.78 -5.08 -4.24
CA MET A 66 -13.75 -6.09 -3.82
C MET A 66 -13.69 -6.37 -2.31
N ARG A 67 -12.51 -6.24 -1.69
CA ARG A 67 -12.32 -6.46 -0.25
C ARG A 67 -12.78 -5.27 0.59
N PHE A 68 -12.49 -4.05 0.13
CA PHE A 68 -12.72 -2.82 0.90
C PHE A 68 -13.99 -2.07 0.53
N GLY A 69 -14.63 -2.42 -0.59
CA GLY A 69 -15.78 -1.72 -1.13
C GLY A 69 -15.50 -0.24 -1.32
N ASP A 70 -16.45 0.59 -0.90
CA ASP A 70 -16.40 2.05 -1.07
C ASP A 70 -15.27 2.74 -0.29
N LYS A 71 -14.56 2.02 0.58
CA LYS A 71 -13.44 2.55 1.37
C LYS A 71 -12.15 2.69 0.57
N LEU A 72 -12.10 2.13 -0.65
CA LEU A 72 -10.92 2.18 -1.51
C LEU A 72 -11.30 2.70 -2.90
N LYS A 73 -10.67 3.81 -3.30
CA LYS A 73 -10.76 4.36 -4.66
C LYS A 73 -9.39 4.25 -5.32
N VAL A 74 -9.33 3.59 -6.47
CA VAL A 74 -8.12 3.49 -7.29
C VAL A 74 -8.40 4.21 -8.61
N VAL A 75 -7.48 5.10 -9.00
CA VAL A 75 -7.55 5.86 -10.26
C VAL A 75 -6.30 5.55 -11.06
N PHE A 76 -6.48 5.15 -12.30
CA PHE A 76 -5.41 5.03 -13.29
C PHE A 76 -5.50 6.26 -14.19
N ASP A 77 -4.54 7.16 -14.05
CA ASP A 77 -4.42 8.36 -14.87
C ASP A 77 -3.29 8.13 -15.88
N ILE A 78 -3.67 7.89 -17.14
CA ILE A 78 -2.78 7.48 -18.21
C ILE A 78 -3.07 8.38 -19.41
N ASP A 79 -2.03 8.97 -19.98
CA ASP A 79 -2.13 9.78 -21.18
C ASP A 79 -2.57 8.92 -22.38
N GLU A 80 -3.66 9.32 -23.04
CA GLU A 80 -4.24 8.63 -24.19
C GLU A 80 -3.32 8.64 -25.42
N SER A 81 -2.35 9.56 -25.47
CA SER A 81 -1.39 9.62 -26.57
C SER A 81 -0.31 8.52 -26.50
N LEU A 82 -0.25 7.75 -25.41
CA LEU A 82 0.76 6.71 -25.21
C LEU A 82 0.30 5.36 -25.75
N ASP A 83 1.09 4.77 -26.65
CA ASP A 83 0.94 3.34 -26.96
C ASP A 83 1.64 2.49 -25.89
N LEU A 84 0.83 2.02 -24.94
CA LEU A 84 1.28 1.22 -23.79
C LEU A 84 1.89 -0.14 -24.18
N LYS A 85 1.65 -0.63 -25.41
CA LYS A 85 2.20 -1.92 -25.87
C LYS A 85 3.65 -1.80 -26.35
N ASP A 86 3.99 -0.62 -26.87
CA ASP A 86 5.33 -0.30 -27.39
C ASP A 86 6.31 0.10 -26.29
N ILE A 87 5.81 0.66 -25.19
CA ILE A 87 6.63 1.00 -24.02
C ILE A 87 7.00 -0.29 -23.27
N LYS A 88 8.31 -0.57 -23.18
CA LYS A 88 8.85 -1.68 -22.36
C LYS A 88 9.27 -1.18 -20.99
N VAL A 89 8.91 -1.97 -19.98
CA VAL A 89 9.30 -1.74 -18.58
C VAL A 89 9.82 -3.06 -17.99
N PRO A 90 10.71 -3.00 -16.98
CA PRO A 90 11.08 -4.18 -16.23
C PRO A 90 9.83 -4.92 -15.74
N ALA A 91 9.82 -6.24 -15.93
CA ALA A 91 8.69 -7.05 -15.51
C ALA A 91 8.49 -6.94 -13.99
N LEU A 92 7.24 -6.77 -13.55
CA LEU A 92 6.91 -6.73 -12.13
C LEU A 92 7.62 -5.59 -11.39
N ILE A 93 7.92 -4.48 -12.08
CA ILE A 93 8.55 -3.29 -11.48
C ILE A 93 7.74 -2.71 -10.32
N LEU A 94 6.41 -2.90 -10.33
CA LEU A 94 5.53 -2.48 -9.24
C LEU A 94 5.33 -3.57 -8.17
N GLN A 95 5.84 -4.78 -8.41
CA GLN A 95 5.93 -5.81 -7.40
C GLN A 95 7.06 -5.42 -6.44
N LYS A 96 6.76 -5.39 -5.14
CA LYS A 96 7.68 -4.98 -4.08
C LYS A 96 9.00 -5.76 -4.19
N ASP A 97 9.98 -5.12 -4.84
CA ASP A 97 11.42 -5.15 -4.59
C ASP A 97 12.08 -3.97 -5.36
N ASN A 98 12.42 -2.92 -4.59
CA ASN A 98 13.37 -1.85 -4.93
C ASN A 98 13.08 -0.83 -6.06
N ARG A 99 11.94 -0.13 -6.02
CA ARG A 99 11.86 1.35 -5.79
C ARG A 99 10.49 1.91 -6.18
N LYS A 100 10.04 2.87 -5.36
CA LYS A 100 8.70 3.51 -5.30
C LYS A 100 7.55 2.53 -5.01
N LEU A 101 7.32 2.33 -3.71
CA LEU A 101 6.28 1.48 -3.16
C LEU A 101 4.89 2.14 -3.29
N LEU A 102 4.00 1.53 -4.06
CA LEU A 102 2.57 1.55 -3.73
C LEU A 102 2.40 0.65 -2.50
N ILE A 103 2.03 1.23 -1.36
CA ILE A 103 1.86 0.45 -0.13
C ILE A 103 0.38 0.16 0.11
N SER A 104 -0.05 -1.05 -0.23
CA SER A 104 -1.39 -1.61 0.05
C SER A 104 -1.41 -2.40 1.37
N ARG A 105 -0.78 -1.87 2.42
CA ARG A 105 -0.75 -2.50 3.75
C ARG A 105 -1.28 -1.55 4.82
N THR A 106 -1.73 -2.09 5.95
CA THR A 106 -2.11 -1.25 7.08
C THR A 106 -0.86 -0.52 7.58
N LEU A 107 -1.02 0.70 8.09
CA LEU A 107 0.12 1.48 8.58
C LEU A 107 0.92 0.78 9.68
N SER A 108 0.29 -0.15 10.41
CA SER A 108 0.96 -1.03 11.38
C SER A 108 1.95 -1.99 10.69
N ASP A 109 1.53 -2.66 9.62
CA ASP A 109 2.41 -3.54 8.84
C ASP A 109 3.57 -2.73 8.20
N ILE A 110 3.31 -1.48 7.83
CA ILE A 110 4.33 -0.59 7.27
C ILE A 110 5.37 -0.24 8.33
N GLU A 111 4.94 0.05 9.55
CA GLU A 111 5.81 0.35 10.69
C GLU A 111 6.75 -0.82 11.01
N GLU A 112 6.27 -2.07 10.95
CA GLU A 112 7.09 -3.28 11.17
C GLU A 112 8.09 -3.55 10.04
N MET A 113 7.75 -3.15 8.81
CA MET A 113 8.60 -3.40 7.65
C MET A 113 9.68 -2.33 7.44
N LEU A 114 9.57 -1.19 8.12
CA LEU A 114 10.53 -0.11 8.02
C LEU A 114 11.61 -0.24 9.10
N PRO A 115 12.85 0.19 8.82
CA PRO A 115 13.86 0.23 9.85
C PRO A 115 13.36 1.10 11.02
N PRO A 116 13.57 0.67 12.29
CA PRO A 116 13.00 1.32 13.47
C PRO A 116 13.44 2.78 13.66
N GLN A 117 14.45 3.21 12.91
CA GLN A 117 14.94 4.56 12.74
C GLN A 117 15.14 4.80 11.22
N PRO A 118 14.78 5.97 10.66
CA PRO A 118 14.25 7.16 11.32
C PRO A 118 12.71 7.20 11.34
N PHE A 119 12.01 6.10 11.07
CA PHE A 119 10.56 6.12 10.97
C PHE A 119 9.87 6.05 12.34
N LEU A 120 8.84 6.86 12.54
CA LEU A 120 8.06 6.93 13.77
C LEU A 120 6.57 7.14 13.48
N ARG A 121 5.73 6.31 14.06
CA ARG A 121 4.28 6.46 13.95
C ARG A 121 3.75 7.39 15.03
N ILE A 122 3.17 8.51 14.63
CA ILE A 122 2.69 9.57 15.52
C ILE A 122 1.16 9.54 15.71
N HIS A 123 0.44 8.89 14.78
CA HIS A 123 -1.01 8.74 14.80
C HIS A 123 -1.41 7.38 14.20
N HIS A 124 -2.67 6.94 14.39
CA HIS A 124 -3.14 5.68 13.80
C HIS A 124 -3.06 5.68 12.25
N SER A 125 -3.08 6.86 11.64
CA SER A 125 -3.04 7.10 10.19
C SER A 125 -1.76 7.82 9.71
N THR A 126 -0.79 8.09 10.59
CA THR A 126 0.36 8.93 10.25
C THR A 126 1.68 8.34 10.75
N LEU A 127 2.57 8.06 9.80
CA LEU A 127 3.96 7.66 9.99
C LEU A 127 4.85 8.74 9.38
N VAL A 128 5.88 9.17 10.12
CA VAL A 128 6.79 10.22 9.69
C VAL A 128 8.23 9.76 9.76
N ASN A 129 9.08 10.38 8.96
CA ASN A 129 10.52 10.28 9.09
C ASN A 129 11.00 11.38 10.05
N THR A 130 11.59 11.00 11.17
CA THR A 130 11.99 11.93 12.23
C THR A 130 13.10 12.88 11.81
N MET A 131 13.90 12.55 10.79
CA MET A 131 14.95 13.44 10.28
C MET A 131 14.41 14.70 9.60
N HIS A 132 13.13 14.69 9.20
CA HIS A 132 12.48 15.82 8.53
C HIS A 132 11.58 16.62 9.46
N ILE A 133 11.62 16.36 10.77
CA ILE A 133 10.87 17.14 11.76
C ILE A 133 11.69 18.38 12.10
N THR A 134 11.10 19.56 11.91
CA THR A 134 11.74 20.84 12.25
C THR A 134 11.39 21.29 13.66
N HIS A 135 10.12 21.21 14.05
CA HIS A 135 9.65 21.73 15.34
C HIS A 135 8.57 20.86 15.95
N PHE A 136 8.53 20.84 17.29
CA PHE A 136 7.44 20.25 18.08
C PHE A 136 6.67 21.37 18.79
N LEU A 137 5.35 21.39 18.62
CA LEU A 137 4.47 22.36 19.27
C LEU A 137 3.77 21.73 20.48
N ARG A 138 4.16 22.17 21.67
CA ARG A 138 3.59 21.80 22.98
C ARG A 138 2.22 22.46 23.22
N THR A 139 1.25 22.16 22.37
CA THR A 139 -0.17 22.53 22.57
C THR A 139 -0.96 21.35 23.12
N ASP A 140 -2.21 21.57 23.57
CA ASP A 140 -3.07 20.54 24.18
C ASP A 140 -3.29 19.28 23.31
N GLY A 141 -3.09 19.40 21.98
CA GLY A 141 -3.15 18.30 21.02
C GLY A 141 -1.80 17.71 20.58
N GLY A 142 -0.67 18.41 20.79
CA GLY A 142 0.65 18.02 20.31
C GLY A 142 0.77 17.98 18.77
N TYR A 143 1.61 18.84 18.19
CA TYR A 143 1.86 18.84 16.74
C TYR A 143 3.35 18.76 16.43
N ILE A 144 3.69 18.17 15.29
CA ILE A 144 5.00 18.32 14.66
C ILE A 144 4.87 19.17 13.39
N ILE A 145 5.93 19.90 13.09
CA ILE A 145 6.13 20.62 11.84
C ILE A 145 7.25 19.91 11.08
N MET A 146 7.00 19.58 9.81
CA MET A 146 7.97 18.98 8.91
C MET A 146 8.76 20.07 8.16
N ASP A 147 9.86 19.71 7.49
CA ASP A 147 10.66 20.62 6.65
C ASP A 147 9.89 21.23 5.47
N ASN A 148 8.84 20.57 5.00
CA ASN A 148 7.90 21.08 4.02
C ASN A 148 6.76 21.92 4.61
N ASN A 149 6.89 22.36 5.88
CA ASN A 149 5.87 23.08 6.65
C ASN A 149 4.57 22.31 6.94
N ALA A 150 4.51 21.00 6.67
CA ALA A 150 3.33 20.21 7.01
C ALA A 150 3.16 20.12 8.53
N ARG A 151 1.95 20.44 9.01
CA ARG A 151 1.57 20.35 10.43
C ARG A 151 0.80 19.06 10.67
N LEU A 152 1.38 18.15 11.47
CA LEU A 152 0.80 16.83 11.73
C LEU A 152 0.47 16.67 13.21
N SER A 153 -0.75 16.20 13.51
CA SER A 153 -1.22 15.95 14.87
C SER A 153 -0.69 14.63 15.43
N ILE A 154 -0.45 14.61 16.73
CA ILE A 154 0.05 13.45 17.45
C ILE A 154 -1.07 12.90 18.32
N SER A 155 -1.27 11.58 18.29
CA SER A 155 -2.23 10.94 19.20
C SER A 155 -1.78 11.05 20.65
N LYS A 156 -2.71 11.30 21.58
CA LYS A 156 -2.43 11.40 23.03
C LYS A 156 -1.62 10.21 23.55
N ALA A 157 -1.97 9.00 23.11
CA ALA A 157 -1.29 7.75 23.50
C ALA A 157 0.17 7.64 23.01
N LYS A 158 0.55 8.37 21.97
CA LYS A 158 1.91 8.31 21.38
C LYS A 158 2.77 9.52 21.71
N LYS A 159 2.23 10.54 22.38
CA LYS A 159 2.92 11.81 22.69
C LYS A 159 4.22 11.59 23.44
N GLU A 160 4.22 10.74 24.46
CA GLU A 160 5.40 10.49 25.30
C GLU A 160 6.54 9.80 24.52
N LYS A 161 6.20 8.73 23.78
CA LYS A 161 7.15 8.02 22.91
C LYS A 161 7.76 8.93 21.84
N VAL A 162 6.98 9.89 21.32
CA VAL A 162 7.48 10.88 20.35
C VAL A 162 8.43 11.87 20.99
N MET A 163 8.14 12.34 22.21
CA MET A 163 9.01 13.28 22.92
C MET A 163 10.36 12.65 23.30
N GLU A 164 10.36 11.38 23.72
CA GLU A 164 11.57 10.61 24.02
C GLU A 164 12.44 10.44 22.76
N LYS A 165 11.85 10.02 21.64
CA LYS A 165 12.57 9.80 20.37
C LYS A 165 13.12 11.08 19.74
N LEU A 166 12.58 12.24 20.10
CA LEU A 166 13.05 13.56 19.66
C LEU A 166 14.07 14.20 20.62
N GLY A 167 14.41 13.53 21.74
CA GLY A 167 15.35 14.07 22.72
C GLY A 167 14.83 15.33 23.44
N LEU A 168 13.50 15.48 23.55
CA LEU A 168 12.82 16.63 24.17
C LEU A 168 12.42 16.36 25.64
N LYS A 169 13.00 15.32 26.23
CA LYS A 169 12.83 14.87 27.62
C LYS A 169 14.20 14.69 28.26
#